data_AF-A0A944STU4-F1
#
_entry.id   AF-A0A944STU4-F1
#
_cell.length_a   1.000
_cell.length_b   1.000
_cell.length_c   1.000
_cell.angle_alpha   90.00
_cell.angle_beta   90.00
_cell.angle_gamma   90.00
#
_symmetry.space_group_name_H-M   'P 1'
#
loop_
_entity.id
_entity.type
_entity.pdbx_description
1 polymer ?
#
loop_
_entity_poly.entity_id
_entity_poly.type
_entity_poly.pdbx_seq_one_letter_code
_entity_poly.pdbx_strand_id
1 'polypeptide(L)' 'MSSNNSTRFVSRLTRDTLALILAGGRGSRLKQLTDWRTKPAVPFGGKFRIIDFPLSNCVNSGIRRVG' A
#
# COMPACT_ATOMS: atom_id res chain seq x y z
N MET A 1 20.46 5.78 -28.13
CA MET A 1 19.14 5.17 -28.42
C MET A 1 18.71 4.05 -27.45
N SER A 2 19.49 3.66 -26.42
CA SER A 2 19.11 2.56 -25.50
C SER A 2 18.18 2.90 -24.33
N SER A 3 17.95 4.18 -24.01
CA SER A 3 17.19 4.59 -22.81
C SER A 3 15.68 4.38 -22.92
N ASN A 4 15.10 4.38 -24.11
CA ASN A 4 13.64 4.21 -24.28
C ASN A 4 13.14 2.80 -23.98
N ASN A 5 14.00 1.78 -24.10
CA ASN A 5 13.57 0.40 -23.92
C ASN A 5 13.45 0.03 -22.43
N SER A 6 14.31 0.58 -21.58
CA SER A 6 14.29 0.35 -20.13
C SER A 6 13.09 1.00 -19.46
N THR A 7 12.69 2.22 -19.86
CA THR A 7 11.49 2.89 -19.31
C THR A 7 10.21 2.14 -19.65
N ARG A 8 10.13 1.59 -20.88
CA ARG A 8 9.00 0.77 -21.33
C ARG A 8 8.94 -0.57 -20.59
N PHE A 9 10.08 -1.14 -20.24
CA PHE A 9 10.15 -2.36 -19.44
C PHE A 9 9.62 -2.12 -18.01
N VAL A 10 10.05 -1.05 -17.34
CA VAL A 10 9.61 -0.73 -15.96
C VAL A 10 8.09 -0.46 -15.91
N SER A 11 7.53 0.25 -16.90
CA SER A 11 6.09 0.50 -16.95
C SER A 11 5.25 -0.76 -17.17
N ARG A 12 5.80 -1.75 -17.90
CA ARG A 12 5.17 -3.06 -18.07
C ARG A 12 5.24 -3.88 -16.79
N LEU A 13 6.42 -3.94 -16.16
CA LEU A 13 6.62 -4.66 -14.90
C LEU A 13 5.64 -4.19 -13.82
N THR A 14 5.52 -2.88 -13.64
CA THR A 14 4.62 -2.27 -12.64
C THR A 14 3.14 -2.51 -12.96
N ARG A 15 2.73 -2.56 -14.23
CA ARG A 15 1.35 -2.94 -14.63
C ARG A 15 1.02 -4.41 -14.39
N ASP A 16 1.98 -5.29 -14.65
CA ASP A 16 1.78 -6.74 -14.56
C ASP A 16 1.92 -7.26 -13.11
N THR A 17 2.39 -6.42 -12.19
CA THR A 17 2.54 -6.73 -10.76
C THR A 17 1.22 -6.59 -9.99
N LEU A 18 0.92 -7.55 -9.11
CA LEU A 18 -0.14 -7.49 -8.12
C LEU A 18 0.47 -7.24 -6.74
N ALA A 19 0.07 -6.18 -6.06
CA ALA A 19 0.40 -5.96 -4.66
C ALA A 19 -0.67 -6.60 -3.78
N LEU A 20 -0.26 -7.43 -2.82
CA LEU A 20 -1.12 -7.98 -1.78
C LEU A 20 -0.79 -7.33 -0.44
N ILE A 21 -1.72 -6.56 0.11
CA ILE A 21 -1.54 -5.90 1.40
C ILE A 21 -2.14 -6.77 2.50
N LEU A 22 -1.28 -7.32 3.35
CA LEU A 22 -1.67 -8.12 4.51
C LEU A 22 -2.19 -7.21 5.64
N ALA A 23 -3.37 -6.63 5.42
CA ALA A 23 -4.06 -5.72 6.33
C ALA A 23 -4.78 -6.44 7.50
N GLY A 24 -4.48 -7.73 7.71
CA GLY A 24 -5.06 -8.56 8.76
C GLY A 24 -4.27 -8.54 10.07
N GLY A 25 -4.94 -8.95 11.15
CA GLY A 25 -4.32 -9.14 12.47
C GLY A 25 -4.90 -8.22 13.54
N ARG A 26 -5.03 -8.76 14.76
CA ARG A 26 -5.45 -7.96 15.92
C ARG A 26 -4.32 -7.00 16.33
N GLY A 27 -4.66 -5.72 16.44
CA GLY A 27 -3.74 -4.71 16.97
C GLY A 27 -3.65 -4.75 18.50
N SER A 28 -3.52 -5.93 19.12
CA SER A 28 -3.61 -6.12 20.58
C SER A 28 -2.66 -5.21 21.40
N ARG A 29 -1.53 -4.81 20.81
CA ARG A 29 -0.57 -3.87 21.39
C ARG A 29 -1.05 -2.41 21.42
N LEU A 30 -2.03 -2.06 20.60
CA LEU A 30 -2.67 -0.74 20.52
C LEU A 30 -3.91 -0.63 21.43
N LYS A 31 -4.26 -1.70 22.13
CA LYS A 31 -5.35 -1.73 23.12
C LYS A 31 -6.66 -1.16 22.54
N GLN A 32 -7.28 -0.21 23.25
CA GLN A 32 -8.60 0.35 22.93
C GLN A 32 -8.70 0.98 21.54
N LEU A 33 -7.57 1.38 20.94
CA LEU A 33 -7.54 1.94 19.59
C LEU A 33 -7.96 0.91 18.51
N THR A 34 -7.94 -0.38 18.82
CA THR A 34 -8.28 -1.46 17.89
C THR A 34 -9.42 -2.36 18.36
N ASP A 35 -10.19 -1.92 19.36
CA ASP A 35 -11.31 -2.71 19.91
C ASP A 35 -12.43 -2.92 18.87
N TRP A 36 -12.71 -1.87 18.06
CA TRP A 36 -13.77 -1.89 17.05
C TRP A 36 -13.28 -1.67 15.62
N ARG A 37 -11.97 -1.49 15.43
CA ARG A 37 -11.35 -1.28 14.12
C ARG A 37 -10.06 -2.08 14.01
N THR A 38 -9.70 -2.46 12.78
CA THR A 38 -8.43 -3.16 12.53
C THR A 38 -7.25 -2.21 12.68
N LYS A 39 -6.05 -2.76 12.94
CA LYS A 39 -4.81 -1.97 13.02
C LYS A 39 -4.61 -1.06 11.80
N PRO A 40 -4.86 -1.47 10.55
CA PRO A 40 -4.68 -0.59 9.40
C PRO A 40 -5.69 0.57 9.33
N ALA A 41 -6.87 0.44 9.96
CA ALA A 41 -7.90 1.48 10.02
C ALA A 41 -7.67 2.52 11.13
N VAL A 42 -6.59 2.37 11.92
CA VAL A 42 -6.23 3.33 12.97
C VAL A 42 -5.83 4.67 12.33
N PRO A 43 -6.33 5.81 12.84
CA PRO A 43 -5.97 7.13 12.34
C PRO A 43 -4.50 7.44 12.62
N PHE A 44 -3.85 8.14 11.70
CA PHE A 44 -2.46 8.56 11.79
C PHE A 44 -2.29 9.94 11.14
N GLY A 45 -1.55 10.84 11.78
CA GLY A 45 -1.26 12.16 11.21
C GLY A 45 -2.50 13.03 10.94
N GLY A 46 -3.54 12.92 11.77
CA GLY A 46 -4.75 13.74 11.71
C GLY A 46 -5.77 13.31 10.65
N LYS A 47 -5.37 13.18 9.38
CA LYS A 47 -6.29 12.88 8.26
C LYS A 47 -6.17 11.46 7.72
N PHE A 48 -5.05 10.78 7.96
CA PHE A 48 -4.74 9.51 7.32
C PHE A 48 -5.07 8.32 8.21
N ARG A 49 -4.98 7.14 7.64
CA ARG A 49 -4.96 5.84 8.32
C ARG A 49 -3.68 5.12 7.97
N ILE A 50 -3.29 4.15 8.81
CA ILE A 50 -2.07 3.36 8.59
C ILE A 50 -2.07 2.68 7.20
N ILE A 51 -3.22 2.22 6.70
CA ILE A 51 -3.36 1.59 5.38
C ILE A 51 -3.03 2.53 4.20
N ASP A 52 -3.13 3.85 4.40
CA ASP A 52 -2.94 4.81 3.31
C ASP A 52 -1.48 4.84 2.85
N PHE A 53 -0.53 4.52 3.73
CA PHE A 53 0.90 4.50 3.41
C PHE A 53 1.28 3.40 2.41
N PRO A 54 1.01 2.10 2.65
CA PRO A 54 1.31 1.06 1.67
C PRO A 54 0.51 1.24 0.37
N LEU A 55 -0.73 1.74 0.42
CA LEU A 55 -1.51 2.05 -0.78
C LEU A 55 -0.88 3.18 -1.61
N SER A 56 -0.49 4.29 -0.95
CA SER A 56 0.18 5.41 -1.61
C SER A 56 1.51 4.98 -2.21
N ASN A 57 2.25 4.10 -1.52
CA ASN A 57 3.49 3.52 -2.06
C ASN A 57 3.22 2.74 -3.35
N CYS A 58 2.20 1.87 -3.39
CA CYS A 58 1.85 1.15 -4.62
C CYS A 58 1.56 2.10 -5.77
N VAL A 59 0.73 3.11 -5.54
CA VAL A 59 0.35 4.09 -6.56
C VAL A 59 1.55 4.90 -7.04
N ASN A 60 2.38 5.40 -6.12
CA ASN A 60 3.59 6.18 -6.44
C ASN A 60 4.66 5.34 -7.14
N SER A 61 4.66 4.02 -6.94
CA SER A 61 5.52 3.06 -7.66
C SER A 61 4.91 2.57 -8.98
N GLY A 62 3.75 3.07 -9.40
CA GLY A 62 3.08 2.65 -10.64
C GLY A 62 2.33 1.32 -10.56
N ILE A 63 2.27 0.70 -9.38
CA ILE A 63 1.55 -0.55 -9.11
C ILE A 63 0.10 -0.22 -8.78
N ARG A 64 -0.81 -0.50 -9.72
CA ARG A 64 -2.23 -0.13 -9.61
C ARG A 64 -3.16 -1.30 -9.32
N ARG A 65 -2.64 -2.53 -9.36
CA ARG A 65 -3.39 -3.74 -9.02
C ARG A 65 -3.05 -4.08 -7.57
N VAL A 66 -4.00 -3.82 -6.67
CA VAL A 66 -3.84 -4.04 -5.23
C VAL A 66 -4.99 -4.90 -4.71
N GLY A 67 -4.68 -5.89 -3.89
CA GLY A 67 -5.62 -6.78 -3.20
C GLY A 67 -5.24 -7.08 -1.77
#